data_AF-A0A1F0UHF8-F1
#
_entry.id   AF-A0A1F0UHF8-F1
#
_cell.length_a   1.000
_cell.length_b   1.000
_cell.length_c   1.000
_cell.angle_alpha   90.00
_cell.angle_beta   90.00
_cell.angle_gamma   90.00
#
_symmetry.space_group_name_H-M   'P 1'
#
loop_
_entity.id
_entity.type
_entity.pdbx_description
1 polymer ?
#
loop_
_entity_poly.entity_id
_entity_poly.type
_entity_poly.pdbx_seq_one_letter_code
_entity_poly.pdbx_strand_id
1 'polypeptide(L)'
;MSKIRVKDIIGAEVRSRIPIAALKEAIARDGCYDIDMAEVTFISRSFADELYNLQLDHTNVQFINAQGNVKKMMEVVWKGRKKKRVRAQADVKTVDLTSIEDFSNFLLSI
;
A
#
# COMPACT_ATOMS: atom_id res chain seq x y z
N MET A 1 22.73 -0.41 -12.98
CA MET A 1 21.41 -0.09 -12.38
C MET A 1 21.47 1.31 -11.84
N SER A 2 20.51 2.15 -12.18
CA SER A 2 20.39 3.50 -11.63
C SER A 2 19.73 3.41 -10.26
N LYS A 3 20.24 4.17 -9.29
CA LYS A 3 19.77 4.08 -7.90
C LYS A 3 18.93 5.31 -7.56
N ILE A 4 17.74 5.09 -7.01
CA ILE A 4 16.83 6.16 -6.57
C ILE A 4 16.59 6.01 -5.08
N ARG A 5 16.94 7.02 -4.28
CA ARG A 5 16.74 6.99 -2.83
C ARG A 5 15.40 7.61 -2.45
N VAL A 6 14.53 6.82 -1.85
CA VAL A 6 13.18 7.27 -1.46
C VAL A 6 13.23 8.37 -0.40
N LYS A 7 14.16 8.26 0.56
CA LYS A 7 14.34 9.29 1.59
C LYS A 7 14.66 10.67 0.99
N ASP A 8 15.43 10.71 -0.09
CA ASP A 8 15.89 11.98 -0.67
C ASP A 8 14.79 12.66 -1.51
N ILE A 9 13.90 11.88 -2.13
CA ILE A 9 12.82 12.39 -2.98
C ILE A 9 11.52 12.65 -2.20
N ILE A 10 11.19 11.76 -1.27
CA ILE A 10 9.89 11.74 -0.58
C ILE A 10 10.04 12.03 0.91
N GLY A 11 11.09 11.51 1.54
CA GLY A 11 11.32 11.60 2.98
C GLY A 11 11.32 10.24 3.69
N ALA A 12 11.67 10.26 4.99
CA ALA A 12 11.80 9.05 5.80
C ALA A 12 10.45 8.42 6.22
N GLU A 13 9.37 9.21 6.26
CA GLU A 13 8.04 8.74 6.63
C GLU A 13 7.01 9.05 5.55
N VAL A 14 6.41 8.02 4.96
CA VAL A 14 5.47 8.18 3.83
C VAL A 14 4.06 7.78 4.24
N ARG A 15 3.23 8.77 4.56
CA ARG A 15 1.92 8.55 5.20
C ARG A 15 0.73 8.49 4.24
N SER A 16 0.94 8.83 2.97
CA SER A 16 -0.11 8.81 1.94
C SER A 16 0.42 8.24 0.62
N ARG A 17 -0.48 7.99 -0.33
CA ARG A 17 -0.12 7.50 -1.67
C ARG A 17 0.47 8.58 -2.58
N ILE A 18 0.17 9.86 -2.31
CA ILE A 18 0.44 10.99 -3.21
C ILE A 18 1.92 11.06 -3.66
N PRO A 19 2.91 10.85 -2.77
CA PRO A 19 4.31 11.02 -3.15
C PRO A 19 4.84 9.99 -4.17
N ILE A 20 4.08 8.94 -4.51
CA ILE A 20 4.52 7.98 -5.54
C ILE A 20 4.71 8.64 -6.91
N ALA A 21 4.01 9.74 -7.19
CA ALA A 21 4.15 10.46 -8.45
C ALA A 21 5.60 10.91 -8.70
N ALA A 22 6.27 11.46 -7.68
CA ALA A 22 7.66 11.88 -7.77
C ALA A 22 8.61 10.70 -8.06
N LEU A 23 8.32 9.51 -7.50
CA LEU A 23 9.10 8.31 -7.78
C LEU A 23 8.90 7.82 -9.21
N LYS A 24 7.67 7.91 -9.74
CA LYS A 24 7.35 7.56 -11.13
C LYS A 24 8.02 8.51 -12.12
N GLU A 25 8.04 9.80 -11.83
CA GLU A 25 8.73 10.81 -12.66
C GLU A 25 10.25 10.60 -12.69
N ALA A 26 10.84 10.10 -11.60
CA ALA A 26 12.27 9.79 -11.53
C ALA A 26 12.68 8.52 -12.31
N ILE A 27 11.71 7.69 -12.71
CA ILE A 27 11.95 6.44 -13.47
C ILE A 27 11.80 6.73 -14.97
N ALA A 28 12.86 6.50 -15.74
CA ALA A 28 12.77 6.52 -17.20
C ALA A 28 12.28 5.17 -17.75
N ARG A 29 11.73 5.16 -18.97
CA ARG A 29 11.10 3.97 -19.56
C ARG A 29 12.07 2.80 -19.82
N ASP A 30 13.35 3.08 -20.11
CA ASP A 30 14.29 2.07 -20.62
C ASP A 30 15.45 1.72 -19.65
N GLY A 31 15.39 2.12 -18.37
CA GLY A 31 16.46 1.91 -17.38
C GLY A 31 16.13 0.82 -16.35
N CYS A 32 17.13 0.10 -15.80
CA CYS A 32 16.94 -0.74 -14.61
C CYS A 32 17.20 0.06 -13.34
N TYR A 33 16.25 0.06 -12.40
CA TYR A 33 16.26 0.92 -11.22
C TYR A 33 16.22 0.15 -9.91
N ASP A 34 17.19 0.47 -9.05
CA ASP A 34 17.18 0.07 -7.64
C ASP A 34 16.58 1.21 -6.81
N ILE A 35 15.36 1.00 -6.34
CA ILE A 35 14.68 1.91 -5.42
C ILE A 35 15.14 1.58 -4.01
N ASP A 36 16.00 2.44 -3.48
CA ASP A 36 16.63 2.31 -2.18
C ASP A 36 15.71 2.85 -1.07
N MET A 37 15.28 1.93 -0.22
CA MET A 37 14.42 2.19 0.94
C MET A 37 15.23 2.43 2.22
N ALA A 38 16.56 2.51 2.15
CA ALA A 38 17.40 2.82 3.29
C ALA A 38 16.95 4.11 3.97
N GLU A 39 16.96 4.10 5.31
CA GLU A 39 16.57 5.23 6.18
C GLU A 39 15.10 5.67 6.07
N VAL A 40 14.27 4.98 5.28
CA VAL A 40 12.82 5.10 5.38
C VAL A 40 12.36 4.31 6.60
N THR A 41 11.73 4.99 7.55
CA THR A 41 11.33 4.43 8.84
C THR A 41 9.87 3.99 8.86
N PHE A 42 9.03 4.58 8.00
CA PHE A 42 7.61 4.30 7.95
C PHE A 42 7.02 4.46 6.53
N ILE A 43 6.15 3.53 6.14
CA ILE A 43 5.27 3.69 4.98
C ILE A 43 3.83 3.29 5.33
N SER A 44 2.86 4.02 4.81
CA SER A 44 1.45 3.66 4.91
C SER A 44 1.12 2.45 4.04
N ARG A 45 0.04 1.74 4.39
CA ARG A 45 -0.52 0.67 3.56
C ARG A 45 -0.78 1.15 2.13
N SER A 46 -1.37 2.33 1.98
CA SER A 46 -1.71 2.90 0.68
C SER A 46 -0.49 3.15 -0.20
N PHE A 47 0.60 3.65 0.37
CA PHE A 47 1.85 3.85 -0.37
C PHE A 47 2.48 2.53 -0.78
N ALA A 48 2.47 1.55 0.11
CA ALA A 48 2.98 0.20 -0.19
C ALA A 48 2.15 -0.49 -1.30
N ASP A 49 0.83 -0.27 -1.38
CA ASP A 49 0.02 -0.73 -2.52
C ASP A 49 0.47 -0.05 -3.85
N GLU A 50 0.90 1.22 -3.83
CA GLU A 50 1.44 1.88 -5.03
C GLU A 50 2.82 1.35 -5.43
N LEU A 51 3.70 1.04 -4.45
CA LEU A 51 4.97 0.37 -4.73
C LEU A 51 4.75 -0.99 -5.40
N TYR A 52 3.69 -1.71 -5.01
CA TYR A 52 3.33 -2.99 -5.62
C TYR A 52 2.95 -2.83 -7.09
N ASN A 53 2.07 -1.86 -7.36
CA ASN A 53 1.67 -1.56 -8.73
C ASN A 53 2.87 -1.10 -9.55
N LEU A 54 3.76 -0.28 -8.98
CA LEU A 54 4.97 0.17 -9.66
C LEU A 54 5.85 -1.01 -10.11
N GLN A 55 6.04 -2.03 -9.28
CA GLN A 55 6.82 -3.21 -9.65
C GLN A 55 6.11 -4.09 -10.71
N LEU A 56 4.79 -4.07 -10.76
CA LEU A 56 4.04 -4.77 -11.81
C LEU A 56 4.11 -4.04 -13.15
N ASP A 57 3.98 -2.70 -13.12
CA ASP A 57 4.01 -1.85 -14.30
C ASP A 57 5.43 -1.75 -14.90
N HIS A 58 6.45 -1.92 -14.06
CA HIS A 58 7.87 -1.76 -14.40
C HIS A 58 8.70 -2.96 -13.92
N THR A 59 8.86 -3.99 -14.77
CA THR A 59 9.65 -5.20 -14.44
C THR A 59 11.14 -4.93 -14.20
N ASN A 60 11.60 -3.76 -14.62
CA ASN A 60 12.95 -3.20 -14.47
C ASN A 60 13.16 -2.49 -13.12
N VAL A 61 12.17 -2.45 -12.23
CA VAL A 61 12.26 -1.83 -10.90
C VAL A 61 12.42 -2.90 -9.81
N GLN A 62 13.39 -2.70 -8.93
CA GLN A 62 13.58 -3.51 -7.73
C GLN A 62 13.67 -2.62 -6.48
N PHE A 63 13.17 -3.13 -5.35
CA PHE A 63 13.28 -2.45 -4.06
C PHE A 63 14.38 -3.07 -3.22
N ILE A 64 15.33 -2.25 -2.76
CA ILE A 64 16.47 -2.68 -1.96
C ILE A 64 16.47 -1.98 -0.59
N ASN A 65 17.19 -2.57 0.38
CA ASN A 65 17.39 -2.04 1.73
C ASN A 65 16.12 -1.69 2.52
N ALA A 66 14.97 -2.25 2.16
CA ALA A 66 13.78 -2.17 3.01
C ALA A 66 14.03 -2.96 4.30
N GLN A 67 13.86 -2.32 5.45
CA GLN A 67 14.10 -2.92 6.77
C GLN A 67 12.92 -2.70 7.71
N GLY A 68 12.91 -3.43 8.83
CA GLY A 68 11.95 -3.24 9.93
C GLY A 68 10.49 -3.19 9.49
N ASN A 69 9.78 -2.15 9.92
CA ASN A 69 8.35 -1.96 9.66
C ASN A 69 8.04 -1.72 8.19
N VAL A 70 8.95 -1.08 7.44
CA VAL A 70 8.79 -0.84 6.01
C VAL A 70 8.76 -2.16 5.24
N LYS A 71 9.74 -3.04 5.48
CA LYS A 71 9.78 -4.38 4.88
C LYS A 71 8.52 -5.18 5.21
N LYS A 72 8.12 -5.20 6.49
CA LYS A 72 6.90 -5.90 6.93
C LYS A 72 5.65 -5.40 6.19
N MET A 73 5.49 -4.08 6.05
CA MET A 73 4.34 -3.50 5.35
C MET A 73 4.30 -3.90 3.87
N MET A 74 5.45 -3.81 3.17
CA MET A 74 5.56 -4.25 1.78
C MET A 74 5.22 -5.74 1.63
N GLU A 75 5.75 -6.60 2.50
CA GLU A 75 5.45 -8.04 2.45
C GLU A 75 3.96 -8.33 2.67
N VAL A 76 3.32 -7.67 3.64
CA VAL A 76 1.88 -7.81 3.91
C VAL A 76 1.05 -7.40 2.69
N VAL A 77 1.46 -6.34 1.99
CA VAL A 77 0.83 -5.94 0.73
C VAL A 77 1.02 -6.99 -0.35
N TRP A 78 2.26 -7.40 -0.64
CA TRP A 78 2.57 -8.34 -1.73
C TRP A 78 1.84 -9.66 -1.52
N LYS A 79 1.89 -10.22 -0.29
CA LYS A 79 1.19 -11.45 0.06
C LYS A 79 -0.33 -11.30 -0.10
N GLY A 80 -0.88 -10.16 0.32
CA GLY A 80 -2.31 -9.86 0.20
C GLY A 80 -2.78 -9.68 -1.24
N ARG A 81 -1.96 -9.08 -2.11
CA ARG A 81 -2.29 -8.81 -3.52
C ARG A 81 -2.13 -10.05 -4.40
N LYS A 82 -1.18 -10.95 -4.08
CA LYS A 82 -1.00 -12.24 -4.77
C LYS A 82 -2.17 -13.21 -4.53
N LYS A 83 -2.92 -13.07 -3.44
CA LYS A 83 -4.09 -13.90 -3.16
C LYS A 83 -5.36 -13.20 -3.66
N LYS A 84 -6.10 -13.84 -4.57
CA LYS A 84 -7.45 -13.40 -4.93
C LYS A 84 -8.30 -13.42 -3.66
N ARG A 85 -8.88 -12.27 -3.28
CA ARG A 85 -9.82 -12.21 -2.15
C ARG A 85 -11.04 -13.06 -2.50
N VAL A 86 -11.17 -14.20 -1.85
CA VAL A 86 -12.40 -14.99 -1.87
C VAL A 86 -13.17 -14.63 -0.61
N ARG A 87 -14.29 -13.93 -0.77
CA ARG A 87 -15.24 -13.73 0.33
C ARG A 87 -16.16 -14.94 0.30
N ALA A 88 -16.25 -15.68 1.40
CA ALA A 88 -17.36 -16.61 1.57
C ALA A 88 -18.64 -15.77 1.46
N GLN A 89 -19.58 -16.19 0.62
CA GLN A 89 -20.95 -15.68 0.69
C GLN A 89 -21.51 -16.20 2.03
N ALA A 90 -21.39 -15.39 3.08
CA ALA A 90 -22.21 -15.57 4.25
C ALA A 90 -23.61 -15.07 3.89
N ASP A 91 -24.65 -15.73 4.39
CA ASP A 91 -26.00 -15.17 4.44
C ASP A 91 -25.98 -13.94 5.37
N VAL A 92 -25.52 -12.82 4.83
CA VAL A 92 -25.49 -11.54 5.53
C VAL A 92 -26.89 -10.95 5.42
N LYS A 93 -27.62 -10.92 6.53
CA LYS A 93 -28.85 -10.16 6.63
C LYS A 93 -28.49 -8.67 6.72
N THR A 94 -28.76 -7.93 5.65
CA THR A 94 -28.79 -6.47 5.72
C THR A 94 -30.09 -6.07 6.40
N VAL A 95 -30.01 -5.19 7.41
CA VAL A 95 -31.16 -4.59 8.07
C VAL A 95 -31.17 -3.11 7.71
N ASP A 96 -32.27 -2.65 7.13
CA ASP A 96 -32.47 -1.22 6.85
C ASP A 96 -33.01 -0.55 8.11
N LEU A 97 -32.27 0.44 8.62
CA LEU A 97 -32.62 1.22 9.81
C LEU A 97 -32.84 2.66 9.35
N THR A 98 -34.10 3.10 9.38
CA THR A 98 -34.54 4.34 8.74
C THR A 98 -34.49 5.56 9.67
N SER A 99 -34.21 5.37 10.96
CA SER A 99 -34.06 6.42 11.95
C SER A 99 -32.89 6.17 12.91
N ILE A 100 -32.46 7.22 13.62
CA ILE A 100 -31.44 7.13 14.66
C ILE A 100 -31.94 6.26 15.83
N GLU A 101 -33.24 6.33 16.12
CA GLU A 101 -33.92 5.53 17.13
C GLU A 101 -33.89 4.04 16.75
N ASP A 102 -34.20 3.68 15.50
CA ASP A 102 -34.12 2.30 15.00
C ASP A 102 -32.69 1.77 15.12
N PHE A 103 -31.70 2.60 14.78
CA PHE A 103 -30.29 2.24 14.91
C PHE A 103 -29.86 2.05 16.36
N SER A 104 -30.29 2.94 17.24
CA SER A 104 -30.00 2.87 18.66
C SER A 104 -30.62 1.63 19.31
N ASN A 105 -31.88 1.32 18.97
CA ASN A 105 -32.57 0.11 19.42
C ASN A 105 -31.88 -1.16 18.91
N PHE A 106 -31.45 -1.17 17.64
CA PHE A 106 -30.68 -2.28 17.09
C PHE A 106 -29.39 -2.52 17.88
N LEU A 107 -28.60 -1.48 18.15
CA LEU A 107 -27.36 -1.59 18.93
C LEU A 107 -27.59 -2.12 20.35
N LEU A 108 -28.71 -1.76 20.98
CA LEU A 108 -29.09 -2.25 22.31
C LEU A 108 -29.61 -3.70 22.30
N SER A 109 -29.93 -4.25 21.13
CA SER A 109 -30.45 -5.61 20.95
C SER A 109 -29.39 -6.67 20.63
N ILE A 110 -28.13 -6.25 20.48
CA ILE A 110 -26.95 -7.11 20.21
C ILE A 110 -26.17 -7.35 21.50
#